data_AF-A0A8J3ATQ4-F1
#
_entry.id   AF-A0A8J3ATQ4-F1
#
_cell.length_a   1.000
_cell.length_b   1.000
_cell.length_c   1.000
_cell.angle_alpha   90.00
_cell.angle_beta   90.00
_cell.angle_gamma   90.00
#
_symmetry.space_group_name_H-M   'P 1'
#
loop_
_entity.id
_entity.type
_entity.pdbx_description
1 polymer ?
#
loop_
_entity_poly.entity_id
_entity_poly.type
_entity_poly.pdbx_seq_one_letter_code
_entity_poly.pdbx_strand_id
1 'polypeptide(L)' 'MKSHRETYKGWPLQVTSRLCSEKRDCADCNYCPMIVVTEQQSIGFRELEVPCDGGFQSVDECIKAGVVLARQFIDQRI' A
#
# COMPACT_ATOMS: atom_id res chain seq x y z
N MET A 1 -7.32 11.07 -7.20
CA MET A 1 -6.83 9.92 -6.41
C MET A 1 -6.94 8.68 -7.28
N LYS A 2 -5.88 7.88 -7.40
CA LYS A 2 -5.89 6.60 -8.13
C LYS A 2 -5.83 5.45 -7.14
N SER A 3 -6.53 4.36 -7.42
CA SER A 3 -6.43 3.13 -6.65
C SER A 3 -6.14 1.95 -7.57
N HIS A 4 -5.48 0.95 -7.03
CA HIS A 4 -5.17 -0.31 -7.67
C HIS A 4 -5.56 -1.44 -6.71
N ARG A 5 -6.19 -2.48 -7.26
CA ARG A 5 -6.61 -3.68 -6.53
C ARG A 5 -6.11 -4.90 -7.29
N GLU A 6 -5.52 -5.83 -6.56
CA GLU A 6 -5.14 -7.15 -7.09
C GLU A 6 -5.18 -8.20 -5.97
N THR A 7 -4.96 -9.46 -6.34
CA THR A 7 -4.81 -10.56 -5.41
C THR A 7 -3.41 -11.13 -5.55
N TYR A 8 -2.68 -11.28 -4.46
CA TYR A 8 -1.33 -11.84 -4.44
C TYR A 8 -1.25 -13.00 -3.44
N LYS A 9 -0.80 -14.19 -3.89
CA LYS A 9 -0.75 -15.42 -3.07
C LYS A 9 -2.05 -15.74 -2.31
N GLY A 10 -3.20 -15.44 -2.91
CA GLY A 10 -4.52 -15.65 -2.30
C GLY A 10 -5.00 -14.53 -1.38
N TRP A 11 -4.18 -13.50 -1.15
CA TRP A 11 -4.53 -12.35 -0.32
C TRP A 11 -4.95 -11.17 -1.20
N PRO A 12 -6.19 -10.65 -1.03
CA PRO A 12 -6.60 -9.40 -1.64
C PRO A 12 -5.72 -8.24 -1.13
N LEU A 13 -5.33 -7.34 -2.03
CA LEU A 13 -4.63 -6.11 -1.69
C LEU A 13 -5.19 -4.91 -2.45
N GLN A 14 -5.14 -3.76 -1.81
CA GLN A 14 -5.54 -2.47 -2.35
C GLN A 14 -4.47 -1.42 -2.03
N VAL A 15 -4.04 -0.71 -3.06
CA VAL A 15 -3.12 0.43 -2.96
C VAL A 15 -3.84 1.67 -3.46
N THR A 16 -3.85 2.74 -2.67
CA THR A 16 -4.49 4.02 -3.03
C THR A 16 -3.48 5.15 -2.90
N SER A 17 -3.27 5.90 -3.98
CA SER A 17 -2.46 7.13 -3.93
C SER A 17 -3.25 8.23 -3.20
N ARG A 18 -2.67 8.80 -2.15
CA ARG A 18 -3.19 9.99 -1.46
C ARG A 18 -2.18 11.12 -1.61
N LEU A 19 -2.63 12.37 -1.51
CA LEU A 19 -1.68 13.48 -1.36
C LEU A 19 -0.99 13.33 0.00
N CYS A 20 0.33 13.43 0.03
CA CYS A 20 1.04 13.52 1.30
C CYS A 20 0.57 14.82 1.98
N SER A 21 0.12 14.74 3.23
CA SER A 21 -0.09 15.97 4.01
C SER A 21 1.26 16.64 4.24
N GLU A 22 1.27 17.97 4.36
CA GLU A 22 2.45 18.85 4.51
C GLU A 22 3.39 18.49 5.68
N LYS A 23 3.09 17.44 6.45
CA LYS A 23 3.84 16.98 7.63
C LYS A 23 4.85 15.87 7.35
N ARG A 24 4.97 15.34 6.12
CA ARG A 24 6.08 14.45 5.78
C ARG A 24 7.23 15.31 5.25
N ASP A 25 8.38 15.25 5.92
CA ASP A 25 9.66 15.94 5.69
C ASP A 25 10.28 15.78 4.28
N CYS A 26 9.52 15.28 3.31
CA CYS A 26 9.95 15.19 1.93
C CYS A 26 9.36 16.38 1.17
N ALA A 27 10.14 17.46 1.08
CA ALA A 27 9.79 18.70 0.38
C ALA A 27 9.35 18.48 -1.09
N ASP A 28 9.66 17.32 -1.68
CA ASP A 28 9.37 16.97 -3.08
C ASP A 28 8.38 15.79 -3.25
N CYS A 29 7.79 15.27 -2.17
CA CYS A 29 6.91 14.11 -2.25
C CYS A 29 5.42 14.51 -2.27
N ASN A 30 4.78 14.43 -3.45
CA ASN A 30 3.38 14.79 -3.62
C ASN A 30 2.41 13.67 -3.19
N TYR A 31 2.80 12.40 -3.32
CA TYR A 31 1.89 11.26 -3.18
C TYR A 31 2.39 10.20 -2.20
N CYS A 32 1.51 9.78 -1.30
CA CYS A 32 1.76 8.75 -0.29
C CYS A 32 0.82 7.57 -0.52
N PRO A 33 1.32 6.32 -0.59
CA PRO A 33 0.47 5.16 -0.79
C PRO A 33 -0.19 4.79 0.54
N MET A 34 -1.51 4.59 0.49
CA MET A 34 -2.22 3.84 1.50
C MET A 34 -2.40 2.41 1.01
N ILE A 35 -1.91 1.45 1.79
CA ILE A 35 -1.88 0.04 1.41
C ILE A 35 -2.70 -0.74 2.43
N VAL A 36 -3.67 -1.51 1.95
CA VAL A 36 -4.49 -2.42 2.76
C VAL A 36 -4.40 -3.81 2.15
N VAL A 37 -4.09 -4.81 2.96
CA VAL A 37 -4.14 -6.23 2.56
C VAL A 37 -5.16 -6.97 3.42
N THR A 38 -5.78 -8.02 2.87
CA THR A 38 -6.76 -8.83 3.60
C THR A 38 -6.18 -10.22 3.88
N GLU A 39 -5.92 -10.50 5.15
CA GLU A 39 -5.48 -11.80 5.67
C GLU A 39 -6.68 -12.72 5.88
N GLN A 40 -6.66 -13.92 5.30
CA GLN A 40 -7.62 -14.97 5.65
C GLN A 40 -7.16 -15.67 6.93
N GLN A 41 -8.01 -15.64 7.95
CA GLN A 41 -7.78 -16.33 9.22
C GLN A 41 -8.68 -17.56 9.33
N SER A 42 -8.40 -18.44 10.28
CA SER A 42 -9.20 -19.65 10.55
C SER A 42 -10.68 -19.33 10.84
N ILE A 43 -10.97 -18.10 11.31
CA ILE A 43 -12.31 -17.61 11.61
C ILE A 43 -12.47 -16.20 11.01
N GLY A 44 -12.44 -16.10 9.67
CA GLY A 44 -12.82 -14.89 8.94
C GLY A 44 -11.68 -14.17 8.21
N PHE A 45 -11.84 -12.86 8.04
CA PHE A 45 -10.90 -12.01 7.31
C PHE A 45 -10.44 -10.85 8.19
N ARG A 46 -9.16 -10.50 8.09
CA ARG A 46 -8.59 -9.35 8.79
C ARG A 46 -7.94 -8.41 7.79
N GLU A 47 -8.38 -7.16 7.79
CA GLU A 47 -7.69 -6.11 7.05
C GLU A 47 -6.47 -5.63 7.85
N LEU A 48 -5.34 -5.50 7.15
CA LEU A 48 -4.07 -5.05 7.70
C LEU A 48 -3.60 -3.85 6.86
N GLU A 49 -3.33 -2.74 7.55
CA GLU A 49 -2.62 -1.62 6.93
C GLU A 49 -1.13 -1.94 6.85
N VAL A 50 -0.55 -1.80 5.66
CA VAL A 50 0.89 -2.00 5.47
C VAL A 50 1.59 -0.66 5.68
N PRO A 51 2.53 -0.56 6.63
CA PRO A 51 3.24 0.68 6.89
C PRO A 51 4.06 1.10 5.66
N CYS A 52 4.01 2.38 5.34
CA CYS A 52 4.80 2.96 4.24
C CYS A 52 5.29 4.36 4.62
N ASP A 53 6.61 4.49 4.73
CA ASP A 53 7.29 5.74 5.07
C ASP A 53 7.77 6.52 3.83
N GLY A 54 7.46 6.02 2.63
CA GLY A 54 7.82 6.65 1.36
C GLY A 54 6.76 7.64 0.85
N GLY A 55 7.24 8.73 0.27
CA GLY A 55 6.46 9.61 -0.59
C GLY A 55 7.01 9.57 -2.03
N PHE A 56 6.16 9.88 -3.01
CA PHE A 56 6.47 9.74 -4.43
C PHE A 56 6.06 10.99 -5.20
N GLN A 57 6.81 11.31 -6.26
CA GLN A 57 6.54 12.47 -7.11
C GLN A 57 5.35 12.24 -8.05
N SER A 58 5.14 10.99 -8.47
CA SER A 58 4.06 10.61 -9.38
C SER A 58 3.08 9.61 -8.76
N VAL A 59 1.83 9.68 -9.20
CA VAL A 59 0.77 8.73 -8.81
C VAL A 59 1.13 7.30 -9.25
N ASP A 60 1.71 7.13 -10.43
CA ASP A 60 2.02 5.80 -10.96
C ASP A 60 3.17 5.13 -10.20
N GLU A 61 4.20 5.87 -9.83
CA GLU A 61 5.27 5.35 -8.96
C GLU A 61 4.74 5.04 -7.56
N CYS A 62 3.88 5.91 -7.01
CA CYS A 62 3.21 5.69 -5.72
C CYS A 62 2.46 4.35 -5.70
N ILE A 63 1.66 4.08 -6.74
CA ILE A 63 0.92 2.82 -6.87
C ILE A 63 1.88 1.65 -7.07
N LYS A 64 2.84 1.74 -7.99
CA LYS A 64 3.80 0.64 -8.26
C LYS A 64 4.60 0.27 -7.01
N ALA A 65 5.14 1.25 -6.30
CA ALA A 65 5.90 1.02 -5.08
C ALA A 65 5.01 0.47 -3.97
N GLY A 66 3.77 0.98 -3.82
CA GLY A 66 2.82 0.45 -2.85
C GLY A 66 2.45 -1.02 -3.12
N VAL A 67 2.35 -1.43 -4.38
CA VAL A 67 2.13 -2.84 -4.75
C VAL A 67 3.32 -3.70 -4.36
N VAL A 68 4.55 -3.24 -4.64
CA VAL A 68 5.78 -3.97 -4.25
C VAL A 68 5.84 -4.15 -2.74
N LEU A 69 5.57 -3.10 -1.97
CA LEU A 69 5.54 -3.15 -0.51
C LEU A 69 4.44 -4.08 0.03
N ALA A 70 3.24 -4.05 -0.56
CA ALA A 70 2.15 -4.96 -0.18
C ALA A 70 2.55 -6.44 -0.37
N ARG A 71 3.20 -6.75 -1.50
CA ARG A 71 3.67 -8.11 -1.80
C ARG A 71 4.77 -8.56 -0.85
N GLN A 72 5.76 -7.70 -0.58
CA GLN A 72 6.81 -7.97 0.40
C GLN A 72 6.25 -8.21 1.81
N PHE A 73 5.23 -7.45 2.21
CA PHE A 73 4.55 -7.64 3.50
C PHE A 73 3.85 -9.00 3.57
N ILE A 74 3.15 -9.41 2.51
CA ILE A 74 2.51 -10.73 2.43
C ILE A 74 3.58 -11.83 2.46
N ASP A 75 4.69 -11.67 1.73
CA ASP A 75 5.79 -12.63 1.70
C ASP A 75 6.47 -12.85 3.05
N GLN A 76 6.47 -11.85 3.93
CA GLN A 76 7.01 -11.97 5.28
C GLN A 76 6.07 -12.72 6.25
N ARG A 77 4.81 -12.93 5.87
CA ARG A 77 3.79 -13.58 6.71
C ARG A 77 3.49 -15.02 6.33
N ILE A 78 3.96 -15.47 5.17
CA ILE A 78 3.78 -16.84 4.64
C ILE A 78 5.13 -17.55 4.70
#